data_AF-A0A938QXC7-F1
#
_entry.id   AF-A0A938QXC7-F1
#
_cell.length_a   1.000
_cell.length_b   1.000
_cell.length_c   1.000
_cell.angle_alpha   90.00
_cell.angle_beta   90.00
_cell.angle_gamma   90.00
#
_symmetry.space_group_name_H-M   'P 1'
#
loop_
_entity.id
_entity.type
_entity.pdbx_description
1 polymer ?
#
loop_
_entity_poly.entity_id
_entity_poly.type
_entity_poly.pdbx_seq_one_letter_code
_entity_poly.pdbx_strand_id
1 'polypeptide(L)'
;MPGLPAAHDGYVELYRNDDVAVFQYEATKEGEVLQSKLAGFHGTLTADAEHRFNGVYASGDVVEAGCNAYGRRKFEAAEATQPTLAFEGAAAHDGVDAGEEGPFVGAVERRRHDRIQTAARGRGQVGGGHGVSGSNGS
;
A
#
# COMPACT_ATOMS: atom_id res chain seq x y z
N MET A 1 -14.78 -7.54 -14.54
CA MET A 1 -15.80 -7.58 -15.60
C MET A 1 -15.26 -8.40 -16.76
N PRO A 2 -15.90 -9.50 -17.17
CA PRO A 2 -15.50 -10.22 -18.39
C PRO A 2 -15.55 -9.29 -19.60
N GLY A 3 -14.51 -9.29 -20.44
CA GLY A 3 -14.46 -8.51 -21.68
C GLY A 3 -13.85 -7.10 -21.58
N LEU A 4 -13.35 -6.68 -20.42
CA LEU A 4 -12.57 -5.44 -20.31
C LEU A 4 -11.06 -5.69 -20.47
N PRO A 5 -10.30 -4.69 -20.97
CA PRO A 5 -8.83 -4.73 -20.96
C PRO A 5 -8.29 -5.00 -19.56
N ALA A 6 -7.07 -5.56 -19.48
CA ALA A 6 -6.35 -5.71 -18.21
C ALA A 6 -6.25 -4.36 -17.50
N ALA A 7 -6.44 -4.37 -16.17
CA ALA A 7 -6.23 -3.19 -15.35
C ALA A 7 -4.78 -2.73 -15.47
N HIS A 8 -4.56 -1.42 -15.58
CA HIS A 8 -3.23 -0.83 -15.51
C HIS A 8 -2.82 -0.61 -14.05
N ASP A 9 -1.53 -0.53 -13.81
CA ASP A 9 -1.02 -0.10 -12.51
C ASP A 9 -1.47 1.34 -12.24
N GLY A 10 -1.77 1.62 -10.98
CA GLY A 10 -2.21 2.93 -10.53
C GLY A 10 -1.78 3.19 -9.09
N TYR A 11 -1.35 4.41 -8.83
CA TYR A 11 -0.84 4.86 -7.54
C TYR A 11 -1.79 5.92 -7.00
N VAL A 12 -2.20 5.76 -5.73
CA VAL A 12 -2.96 6.78 -5.02
C VAL A 12 -2.11 7.30 -3.90
N GLU A 13 -1.76 8.57 -4.02
CA GLU A 13 -1.08 9.36 -3.00
C GLU A 13 -2.12 9.99 -2.08
N LEU A 14 -1.89 9.94 -0.78
CA LEU A 14 -2.65 10.68 0.21
C LEU A 14 -1.70 11.67 0.89
N TYR A 15 -1.99 12.96 0.75
CA TYR A 15 -1.38 14.02 1.55
C TYR A 15 -2.40 14.48 2.58
N ARG A 16 -2.05 14.54 3.86
CA ARG A 16 -2.94 15.08 4.89
C ARG A 16 -2.21 15.99 5.84
N ASN A 17 -2.91 17.00 6.35
CA ASN A 17 -2.59 17.66 7.60
C ASN A 17 -3.75 17.46 8.59
N ASP A 18 -3.89 18.35 9.57
CA ASP A 18 -4.99 18.28 10.55
C ASP A 18 -6.34 18.73 10.00
N ASP A 19 -6.33 19.55 8.94
CA ASP A 19 -7.53 20.20 8.39
C ASP A 19 -8.02 19.54 7.10
N VAL A 20 -7.09 19.05 6.26
CA VAL A 20 -7.38 18.59 4.90
C VAL A 20 -6.67 17.28 4.58
N ALA A 21 -7.36 16.45 3.81
CA ALA A 21 -6.81 15.27 3.15
C ALA A 21 -7.01 15.40 1.64
N VAL A 22 -5.91 15.31 0.90
CA VAL A 22 -5.87 15.37 -0.56
C VAL A 22 -5.46 14.01 -1.10
N PHE A 23 -6.29 13.46 -1.98
CA PHE A 23 -5.99 12.23 -2.71
C PHE A 23 -5.60 12.58 -4.14
N GLN A 24 -4.47 12.07 -4.60
CA GLN A 24 -4.02 12.24 -5.98
C GLN A 24 -3.77 10.88 -6.62
N TYR A 25 -4.13 10.76 -7.89
CA TYR A 25 -3.92 9.55 -8.67
C TYR A 25 -2.80 9.78 -9.66
N GLU A 26 -1.91 8.80 -9.79
CA GLU A 26 -0.92 8.73 -10.86
C GLU A 26 -0.93 7.36 -11.52
N ALA A 27 -0.78 7.37 -12.85
CA ALA A 27 -0.65 6.12 -13.62
C ALA A 27 0.75 5.49 -13.48
N THR A 28 1.73 6.29 -13.05
CA THR A 28 3.14 5.88 -12.92
C THR A 28 3.68 6.28 -11.55
N LYS A 29 4.83 5.72 -11.17
CA LYS A 29 5.46 5.95 -9.87
C LYS A 29 6.63 6.95 -9.95
N GLU A 30 6.53 7.93 -10.82
CA GLU A 30 7.65 8.83 -11.15
C GLU A 30 7.89 9.88 -10.07
N GLY A 31 9.15 10.03 -9.66
CA GLY A 31 9.54 11.00 -8.62
C GLY A 31 9.44 12.46 -9.06
N GLU A 32 9.58 12.76 -10.35
CA GLU A 32 9.51 14.14 -10.87
C GLU A 32 8.11 14.74 -10.69
N VAL A 33 7.07 13.94 -10.94
CA VAL A 33 5.68 14.35 -10.76
C VAL A 33 5.39 14.65 -9.29
N LEU A 34 5.86 13.76 -8.39
CA LEU A 34 5.80 13.98 -6.94
C LEU A 34 6.50 15.27 -6.50
N GLN A 35 7.72 15.51 -6.99
CA GLN A 35 8.48 16.74 -6.70
C GLN A 35 7.73 17.99 -7.15
N SER A 36 7.13 17.96 -8.35
CA SER A 36 6.38 19.10 -8.87
C SER A 36 5.16 19.46 -8.00
N LYS A 37 4.48 18.46 -7.44
CA LYS A 37 3.33 18.65 -6.55
C LYS A 37 3.72 19.28 -5.21
N LEU A 38 4.91 18.93 -4.72
CA LEU A 38 5.43 19.38 -3.42
C LEU A 38 6.37 20.59 -3.54
N ALA A 39 6.61 21.13 -4.73
CA ALA A 39 7.58 22.20 -4.97
C ALA A 39 7.31 23.49 -4.16
N GLY A 40 6.06 23.75 -3.76
CA GLY A 40 5.70 24.88 -2.92
C GLY A 40 5.63 24.57 -1.42
N PHE A 41 5.77 23.29 -1.03
CA PHE A 41 5.65 22.88 0.37
C PHE A 41 6.92 23.19 1.15
N HIS A 42 6.76 23.72 2.35
CA HIS A 42 7.85 23.99 3.29
C HIS A 42 7.42 23.47 4.66
N GLY A 43 8.29 22.73 5.33
CA GLY A 43 8.01 22.16 6.65
C GLY A 43 8.35 20.68 6.74
N THR A 44 7.72 19.99 7.68
CA THR A 44 8.02 18.57 7.94
C THR A 44 7.09 17.67 7.14
N LEU A 45 7.66 16.73 6.39
CA LEU A 45 6.91 15.73 5.64
C LEU A 45 7.20 14.34 6.19
N THR A 46 6.18 13.71 6.74
CA THR A 46 6.25 12.29 7.12
C THR A 46 5.89 11.41 5.95
N ALA A 47 6.82 10.58 5.48
CA ALA A 47 6.60 9.67 4.37
C ALA A 47 7.21 8.29 4.67
N ASP A 48 6.74 7.27 3.96
CA ASP A 48 7.43 5.98 3.92
C ASP A 48 8.83 6.17 3.31
N ALA A 49 9.81 5.40 3.78
CA ALA A 49 11.20 5.46 3.31
C ALA A 49 11.32 4.98 1.84
N GLU A 50 11.00 5.86 0.90
CA GLU A 50 11.00 5.59 -0.52
C GLU A 50 11.84 6.60 -1.30
N HIS A 51 12.73 6.10 -2.16
CA HIS A 51 13.66 6.89 -2.96
C HIS A 51 13.05 8.02 -3.80
N ARG A 52 11.79 7.93 -4.19
CA ARG A 52 11.13 8.96 -5.00
C ARG A 52 10.99 10.30 -4.26
N PHE A 53 10.99 10.30 -2.93
CA PHE A 53 10.95 11.51 -2.12
C PHE A 53 12.32 12.20 -2.01
N ASN A 54 13.42 11.55 -2.38
CA ASN A 54 14.77 12.11 -2.23
C ASN A 54 14.91 13.49 -2.89
N GLY A 55 14.28 13.71 -4.05
CA GLY A 55 14.31 15.00 -4.73
C GLY A 55 13.51 16.10 -4.02
N VAL A 56 12.49 15.73 -3.22
CA VAL A 56 11.69 16.67 -2.40
C VAL A 56 12.54 17.27 -1.29
N TYR A 57 13.44 16.48 -0.71
CA TYR A 57 14.29 16.91 0.40
C TYR A 57 15.55 17.66 -0.05
N ALA A 58 15.86 17.65 -1.35
CA ALA A 58 17.14 18.14 -1.87
C ALA A 58 17.36 19.65 -1.65
N SER A 59 16.30 20.46 -1.62
CA SER A 59 16.42 21.91 -1.37
C SER A 59 16.60 22.27 0.10
N GLY A 60 16.22 21.39 1.02
CA GLY A 60 16.17 21.64 2.46
C GLY A 60 14.91 22.38 2.95
N ASP A 61 14.01 22.77 2.05
CA ASP A 61 12.72 23.40 2.43
C ASP A 61 11.78 22.42 3.13
N VAL A 62 11.97 21.12 2.85
CA VAL A 62 11.23 20.02 3.45
C VAL A 62 12.15 19.21 4.36
N VAL A 63 11.77 19.11 5.63
CA VAL A 63 12.40 18.24 6.62
C VAL A 63 11.80 16.85 6.48
N GLU A 64 12.66 15.86 6.23
CA GLU A 64 12.28 14.45 6.16
C GLU A 64 11.95 13.90 7.56
N ALA A 65 10.75 13.34 7.72
CA ALA A 65 10.35 12.56 8.87
C ALA A 65 9.94 11.14 8.43
N GLY A 66 10.45 10.12 9.12
CA GLY A 66 10.16 8.73 8.78
C GLY A 66 8.77 8.30 9.25
N CYS A 67 8.06 7.51 8.44
CA CYS A 67 6.79 6.91 8.85
C CYS A 67 7.01 5.79 9.89
N ASN A 68 6.77 6.12 11.16
CA ASN A 68 6.91 5.17 12.26
C ASN A 68 5.94 3.98 12.15
N ALA A 69 4.75 4.19 11.56
CA ALA A 69 3.81 3.12 11.28
C ALA A 69 4.36 2.06 10.30
N TYR A 70 5.25 2.45 9.37
CA TYR A 70 5.93 1.48 8.50
C TYR A 70 7.00 0.69 9.27
N GLY A 71 7.76 1.36 10.14
CA GLY A 71 8.70 0.72 11.06
C GLY A 71 8.01 -0.33 11.93
N ARG A 72 6.86 0.02 12.51
CA ARG A 72 6.08 -0.88 13.38
C ARG A 72 5.67 -2.19 12.69
N ARG A 73 5.24 -2.11 11.43
CA ARG A 73 4.86 -3.30 10.62
C ARG A 73 6.03 -4.26 10.39
N LYS A 74 7.28 -3.79 10.42
CA LYS A 74 8.44 -4.68 10.33
C LYS A 74 8.59 -5.55 11.56
N PHE A 75 8.28 -5.01 12.74
CA PHE A 75 8.27 -5.79 13.97
C PHE A 75 7.12 -6.81 13.97
N GLU A 76 5.92 -6.41 13.53
CA GLU A 76 4.79 -7.36 13.36
C GLU A 76 5.16 -8.53 12.44
N ALA A 77 5.80 -8.25 11.29
CA ALA A 77 6.27 -9.30 10.39
C ALA A 77 7.35 -10.19 11.02
N ALA A 78 8.20 -9.63 11.88
CA ALA A 78 9.26 -10.36 12.56
C ALA A 78 8.72 -11.31 13.65
N GLU A 79 7.50 -11.12 14.17
CA GLU A 79 6.89 -11.99 15.17
C GLU A 79 6.86 -13.46 14.74
N ALA A 80 6.69 -13.71 13.43
CA ALA A 80 6.68 -15.06 12.87
C ALA A 80 8.03 -15.80 12.95
N THR A 81 9.13 -15.07 13.14
CA THR A 81 10.49 -15.64 13.09
C THR A 81 11.30 -15.39 14.36
N GLN A 82 11.08 -14.27 15.04
CA GLN A 82 11.84 -13.82 16.22
C GLN A 82 10.91 -13.11 17.22
N PRO A 83 9.98 -13.83 17.87
CA PRO A 83 8.89 -13.22 18.66
C PRO A 83 9.38 -12.36 19.83
N THR A 84 10.40 -12.80 20.56
CA THR A 84 10.94 -12.03 21.70
C THR A 84 11.56 -10.72 21.25
N LEU A 85 12.41 -10.75 20.21
CA LEU A 85 13.06 -9.55 19.69
C LEU A 85 12.10 -8.62 18.96
N ALA A 86 11.08 -9.18 18.30
CA ALA A 86 10.00 -8.40 17.70
C ALA A 86 9.23 -7.61 18.76
N PHE A 87 8.89 -8.26 19.89
CA PHE A 87 8.20 -7.61 21.00
C PHE A 87 9.05 -6.51 21.65
N GLU A 88 10.32 -6.81 21.99
CA GLU A 88 11.23 -5.83 22.60
C GLU A 88 11.48 -4.64 21.66
N GLY A 89 11.73 -4.91 20.38
CA GLY A 89 11.95 -3.88 19.36
C GLY A 89 10.72 -3.02 19.13
N ALA A 90 9.53 -3.63 19.04
CA ALA A 90 8.27 -2.89 18.92
C ALA A 90 8.02 -1.99 20.13
N ALA A 91 8.21 -2.50 21.35
CA ALA A 91 7.99 -1.71 22.57
C ALA A 91 8.96 -0.52 22.67
N ALA A 92 10.22 -0.71 22.28
CA ALA A 92 11.19 0.38 22.22
C ALA A 92 10.83 1.41 21.14
N HIS A 93 10.41 0.95 19.96
CA HIS A 93 9.97 1.81 18.85
C HIS A 93 8.74 2.64 19.23
N ASP A 94 7.70 1.99 19.76
CA ASP A 94 6.45 2.65 20.19
C ASP A 94 6.71 3.71 21.30
N GLY A 95 7.72 3.49 22.15
CA GLY A 95 8.14 4.44 23.18
C GLY A 95 8.82 5.71 22.63
N VAL A 96 9.49 5.62 21.48
CA VAL A 96 10.08 6.77 20.78
C VAL A 96 8.99 7.59 20.08
N ASP A 97 8.07 6.92 19.39
CA ASP A 97 6.97 7.54 18.65
C ASP A 97 6.08 8.42 19.53
N ALA A 98 5.82 7.98 20.77
CA ALA A 98 4.97 8.70 21.72
C ALA A 98 5.54 10.07 22.16
N GLY A 99 6.80 10.37 21.84
CA GLY A 99 7.45 11.65 22.16
C GLY A 99 7.43 12.69 21.04
N GLU A 100 6.93 12.37 19.85
CA GLU A 100 6.97 13.25 18.68
C GLU A 100 5.66 14.07 18.56
N GLU A 101 5.71 15.38 18.85
CA GLU A 101 4.57 16.31 18.75
C GLU A 101 4.91 17.51 17.84
N GLY A 102 4.13 17.76 16.77
CA GLY A 102 4.30 18.90 15.85
C GLY A 102 3.29 18.93 14.68
N PRO A 103 3.13 20.07 13.98
CA PRO A 103 2.22 20.18 12.83
C PRO A 103 2.65 19.23 11.71
N PHE A 104 1.81 18.24 11.45
CA PHE A 104 2.15 17.04 10.69
C PHE A 104 1.55 17.09 9.28
N VAL A 105 2.39 16.92 8.25
CA VAL A 105 1.90 16.50 6.93
C VAL A 105 2.34 15.07 6.66
N GLY A 106 1.38 14.17 6.51
CA GLY A 106 1.61 12.77 6.18
C GLY A 106 1.38 12.50 4.70
N ALA A 107 2.37 11.92 4.02
CA ALA A 107 2.24 11.34 2.70
C ALA A 107 2.19 9.81 2.81
N VAL A 108 1.02 9.21 2.55
CA VAL A 108 0.85 7.76 2.52
C VAL A 108 0.53 7.34 1.08
N GLU A 109 1.43 6.58 0.46
CA GLU A 109 1.15 5.93 -0.81
C GLU A 109 0.38 4.63 -0.57
N ARG A 110 -0.77 4.47 -1.22
CA ARG A 110 -1.46 3.18 -1.29
C ARG A 110 -1.45 2.66 -2.71
N ARG A 111 -0.70 1.58 -2.92
CA ARG A 111 -0.78 0.76 -4.14
C ARG A 111 -2.09 -0.03 -4.11
N ARG A 112 -3.07 0.32 -4.96
CA ARG A 112 -4.23 -0.54 -5.21
C ARG A 112 -3.89 -1.53 -6.32
N HIS A 113 -3.51 -2.74 -5.94
CA HIS A 113 -3.52 -3.89 -6.85
C HIS A 113 -4.90 -4.51 -6.84
N ASP A 114 -5.69 -4.27 -7.87
CA ASP A 114 -6.99 -4.92 -8.04
C ASP A 114 -6.75 -6.38 -8.50
N ARG A 115 -6.32 -7.23 -7.57
CA ARG A 115 -6.16 -8.66 -7.80
C ARG A 115 -7.46 -9.38 -7.44
N ILE A 116 -8.50 -9.23 -8.26
CA ILE A 116 -9.64 -10.16 -8.22
C ILE A 116 -9.21 -11.42 -8.97
N GLN A 117 -8.48 -12.30 -8.30
CA GLN A 117 -8.51 -13.73 -8.60
C GLN A 117 -8.25 -14.52 -7.32
N THR A 118 -9.32 -15.02 -6.70
CA THR A 118 -9.41 -16.38 -6.13
C THR A 118 -10.86 -16.63 -5.70
N ALA A 119 -11.56 -17.53 -6.39
CA ALA A 119 -12.40 -18.60 -5.80
C ALA A 119 -13.33 -19.21 -6.87
N ALA A 120 -12.88 -20.28 -7.52
CA ALA A 120 -13.75 -21.41 -7.91
C ALA A 120 -12.90 -22.59 -8.40
N ARG A 121 -12.10 -23.19 -7.50
CA ARG A 121 -11.81 -24.62 -7.59
C ARG A 121 -12.50 -25.31 -6.41
N GLY A 122 -13.45 -26.18 -6.73
CA GLY A 122 -13.78 -27.36 -5.94
C GLY A 122 -15.06 -27.30 -5.08
N ARG A 123 -16.16 -27.84 -5.63
CA ARG A 123 -17.19 -28.71 -5.00
C ARG A 123 -18.35 -28.87 -6.01
N GLY A 124 -18.74 -30.05 -6.49
CA GLY A 124 -18.34 -31.41 -6.13
C GLY A 124 -18.83 -32.42 -7.17
N GLN A 125 -18.29 -33.63 -7.03
CA GLN A 125 -18.72 -34.84 -7.69
C GLN A 125 -19.61 -35.65 -6.74
N VAL A 126 -20.86 -35.85 -7.12
CA VAL A 126 -21.85 -36.87 -6.70
C VAL A 126 -23.10 -36.58 -7.55
N GLY A 127 -23.81 -37.47 -8.24
CA GLY A 127 -23.87 -38.93 -8.38
C GLY A 127 -24.91 -39.19 -9.50
N GLY A 128 -25.02 -40.45 -9.95
CA GLY A 128 -25.63 -40.82 -11.24
C GLY A 128 -27.15 -40.66 -11.42
N GLY A 129 -27.58 -40.90 -12.66
CA GLY A 129 -28.99 -40.99 -13.05
C GLY A 129 -29.13 -41.29 -14.55
N HIS A 130 -29.70 -42.45 -14.86
CA HIS A 130 -29.89 -43.06 -16.18
C HIS A 130 -30.72 -42.24 -17.19
N GLY A 131 -30.44 -42.44 -18.49
CA GLY A 131 -31.33 -42.08 -19.59
C GLY A 131 -30.82 -42.57 -20.95
N VAL A 132 -31.35 -43.71 -21.41
CA VAL A 132 -31.05 -44.41 -22.67
C VAL A 132 -31.81 -43.80 -23.86
N SER A 133 -31.33 -44.13 -25.08
CA SER A 133 -31.94 -44.03 -26.43
C SER A 133 -31.43 -42.84 -27.26
N GLY A 134 -30.93 -42.94 -28.49
CA GLY A 134 -30.84 -44.04 -29.45
C GLY A 134 -31.24 -43.51 -30.84
N SER A 135 -30.36 -43.52 -31.85
CA SER A 135 -30.69 -43.77 -33.27
C SER A 135 -29.47 -43.59 -34.18
N ASN A 136 -29.37 -44.52 -35.15
CA ASN A 136 -28.26 -44.86 -36.04
C ASN A 136 -27.97 -43.85 -37.17
N GLY A 137 -26.71 -43.83 -37.62
CA GLY A 137 -26.31 -43.42 -38.97
C GLY A 137 -25.89 -44.65 -39.78
N SER A 138 -26.40 -44.76 -41.01
CA SER A 138 -25.91 -45.66 -42.06
C SER A 138 -24.75 -45.03 -42.82
#